data_AF-A0A6J6J5J2-F1
#
_entry.id   AF-A0A6J6J5J2-F1
#
_cell.length_a   1.000
_cell.length_b   1.000
_cell.length_c   1.000
_cell.angle_alpha   90.00
_cell.angle_beta   90.00
_cell.angle_gamma   90.00
#
_symmetry.space_group_name_H-M   'P 1'
#
loop_
_entity.id
_entity.type
_entity.pdbx_description
1 polymer ?
#
loop_
_entity_poly.entity_id
_entity_poly.type
_entity_poly.pdbx_seq_one_letter_code
_entity_poly.pdbx_strand_id
1 'polypeptide(L)'
;MVLARCLNDTNTSDVALSLRRYENARQGRTAQVQTSSLMNRDLFHMVDGQEQKDRDLFFSLTPPGMSILDWVYEYDALTVAV
;
A
#
# COMPACT_ATOMS: atom_id res chain seq x y z
N MET A 1 -13.91 6.00 -6.51
CA MET A 1 -13.00 6.39 -5.41
C MET A 1 -13.65 6.05 -4.06
N VAL A 2 -12.91 5.54 -3.07
CA VAL A 2 -13.45 5.13 -1.75
C VAL A 2 -14.17 6.28 -1.04
N LEU A 3 -13.57 7.47 -1.01
CA LEU A 3 -14.20 8.66 -0.42
C LEU A 3 -15.56 8.98 -1.03
N ALA A 4 -15.71 8.83 -2.36
CA ALA A 4 -16.99 9.05 -3.03
C ALA A 4 -18.06 8.04 -2.57
N ARG A 5 -17.69 6.77 -2.31
CA ARG A 5 -18.61 5.77 -1.73
C ARG A 5 -19.00 6.13 -0.30
N CYS A 6 -18.05 6.60 0.52
CA CYS A 6 -18.34 7.04 1.89
C CYS A 6 -19.23 8.28 1.95
N LEU A 7 -19.13 9.18 0.97
CA LEU A 7 -19.93 10.41 0.88
C LEU A 7 -21.27 10.19 0.16
N ASN A 8 -21.49 9.04 -0.46
CA ASN A 8 -22.73 8.77 -1.17
C ASN A 8 -23.93 8.87 -0.21
N ASP A 9 -24.96 9.60 -0.62
CA ASP A 9 -26.17 9.86 0.18
C ASP A 9 -25.92 10.45 1.58
N THR A 10 -24.78 11.10 1.79
CA THR A 10 -24.42 11.73 3.08
C THR A 10 -25.04 13.13 3.18
N ASN A 11 -25.81 13.39 4.24
CA ASN A 11 -26.26 14.73 4.58
C ASN A 11 -25.09 15.58 5.08
N THR A 12 -25.18 16.90 4.93
CA THR A 12 -24.14 17.84 5.39
C THR A 12 -23.81 17.69 6.88
N SER A 13 -24.79 17.35 7.73
CA SER A 13 -24.60 17.09 9.15
C SER A 13 -23.73 15.86 9.45
N ASP A 14 -23.67 14.90 8.51
CA ASP A 14 -23.04 13.59 8.71
C ASP A 14 -21.67 13.48 8.04
N VAL A 15 -21.19 14.56 7.40
CA VAL A 15 -19.91 14.60 6.66
C VAL A 15 -18.75 14.13 7.53
N ALA A 16 -18.68 14.58 8.78
CA ALA A 16 -17.61 14.17 9.70
C ALA A 16 -17.60 12.65 9.94
N LEU A 17 -18.77 12.01 10.01
CA LEU A 17 -18.88 10.56 10.15
C LEU A 17 -18.42 9.84 8.88
N SER A 18 -18.80 10.34 7.70
CA SER A 18 -18.37 9.79 6.41
C SER A 18 -16.85 9.91 6.17
N LEU A 19 -16.23 11.00 6.62
CA LEU A 19 -14.78 11.15 6.60
C LEU A 19 -14.07 10.15 7.52
N ARG A 20 -14.61 9.89 8.72
CA ARG A 20 -14.08 8.85 9.61
C ARG A 20 -14.18 7.45 9.02
N ARG A 21 -15.28 7.14 8.32
CA ARG A 21 -15.43 5.85 7.59
C ARG A 21 -14.37 5.71 6.50
N TYR A 22 -14.13 6.77 5.74
CA TYR A 22 -13.06 6.81 4.74
C TYR A 22 -11.68 6.60 5.38
N GLU A 23 -11.38 7.32 6.46
CA GLU A 23 -10.12 7.20 7.19
C GLU A 23 -9.91 5.76 7.68
N ASN A 24 -10.89 5.19 8.39
CA ASN A 24 -10.82 3.80 8.86
C ASN A 24 -10.61 2.80 7.72
N ALA A 25 -11.29 2.97 6.59
CA ALA A 25 -11.16 2.08 5.43
C ALA A 25 -9.80 2.19 4.72
N ARG A 26 -9.09 3.34 4.85
CA ARG A 26 -7.84 3.60 4.11
C ARG A 26 -6.59 3.58 4.98
N GLN A 27 -6.70 3.85 6.28
CA GLN A 27 -5.56 4.05 7.17
C GLN A 27 -4.63 2.85 7.18
N GLY A 28 -5.14 1.65 7.48
CA GLY A 28 -4.31 0.44 7.54
C GLY A 28 -3.61 0.13 6.21
N ARG A 29 -4.35 0.23 5.10
CA ARG A 29 -3.84 -0.01 3.75
C ARG A 29 -2.74 0.98 3.36
N THR A 30 -2.96 2.27 3.60
CA THR A 30 -1.99 3.32 3.25
C THR A 30 -0.76 3.27 4.14
N ALA A 31 -0.92 2.94 5.43
CA ALA A 31 0.19 2.71 6.35
C ALA A 31 1.06 1.51 5.92
N GLN A 32 0.44 0.43 5.43
CA GLN A 32 1.17 -0.72 4.88
C GLN A 32 2.02 -0.32 3.67
N VAL A 33 1.44 0.40 2.70
CA VAL A 33 2.17 0.90 1.52
C VAL A 33 3.35 1.77 1.93
N GLN A 34 3.14 2.70 2.86
CA GLN A 34 4.19 3.59 3.32
C GLN A 34 5.32 2.84 4.03
N THR A 35 4.97 1.91 4.92
CA THR A 35 5.95 1.08 5.63
C THR A 35 6.77 0.24 4.67
N SER A 36 6.13 -0.42 3.70
CA SER A 36 6.83 -1.21 2.67
C SER A 36 7.72 -0.33 1.78
N SER A 37 7.32 0.91 1.49
CA SER A 37 8.18 1.84 0.75
C SER A 37 9.47 2.17 1.51
N LEU A 38 9.40 2.33 2.84
CA LEU A 38 10.59 2.56 3.66
C LEU A 38 11.50 1.32 3.70
N MET A 39 10.91 0.14 3.83
CA MET A 39 11.66 -1.12 3.76
C MET A 39 12.33 -1.30 2.38
N ASN A 40 11.62 -0.96 1.30
CA ASN A 40 12.17 -1.01 -0.06
C ASN A 40 13.33 -0.03 -0.25
N ARG A 41 13.28 1.17 0.37
CA ARG A 41 14.42 2.09 0.36
C ARG A 41 15.66 1.40 0.92
N ASP A 42 15.53 0.76 2.08
CA ASP A 42 16.66 0.12 2.76
C ASP A 42 17.13 -1.12 1.99
N LEU A 43 16.19 -1.94 1.48
CA LEU A 43 16.49 -3.11 0.66
C LEU A 43 17.18 -2.74 -0.65
N PHE A 44 16.76 -1.68 -1.34
CA PHE A 44 17.31 -1.30 -2.64
C PHE A 44 18.64 -0.56 -2.55
N HIS A 45 18.84 0.21 -1.48
CA HIS A 45 20.06 1.00 -1.23
C HIS A 45 20.93 0.41 -0.12
N MET A 46 20.96 -0.93 0.00
CA MET A 46 21.90 -1.58 0.91
C MET A 46 23.33 -1.10 0.63
N VAL A 47 24.10 -0.90 1.70
CA VAL A 47 25.53 -0.61 1.58
C VAL A 47 26.21 -1.77 0.88
N ASP A 48 27.14 -1.45 -0.03
CA ASP A 48 27.91 -2.46 -0.76
C ASP A 48 28.57 -3.45 0.22
N GLY A 49 28.34 -4.74 0.00
CA GLY A 49 28.74 -5.79 0.93
C GLY A 49 28.21 -7.16 0.56
N GLN A 50 28.44 -8.17 1.40
CA GLN A 50 27.98 -9.53 1.12
C GLN A 50 26.45 -9.61 1.09
N GLU A 51 25.76 -8.93 2.02
CA GLU A 51 24.30 -8.90 2.06
C GLU A 51 23.68 -8.28 0.79
N GLN A 52 24.32 -7.23 0.25
CA GLN A 52 23.93 -6.61 -1.02
C GLN A 52 24.09 -7.59 -2.19
N LYS A 53 25.17 -8.38 -2.23
CA LYS A 53 25.38 -9.42 -3.25
C LYS A 53 24.38 -10.56 -3.14
N ASP A 54 24.03 -10.95 -1.92
CA ASP A 54 23.05 -12.00 -1.67
C ASP A 54 21.65 -11.57 -2.15
N ARG A 55 21.28 -10.30 -1.90
CA ARG A 55 20.07 -9.67 -2.44
C ARG A 55 20.08 -9.63 -3.96
N ASP A 56 21.19 -9.22 -4.57
CA ASP A 56 21.34 -9.18 -6.03
C ASP A 56 21.19 -10.56 -6.66
N LEU A 57 21.82 -11.58 -6.06
CA LEU A 57 21.70 -12.97 -6.50
C LEU A 57 20.23 -13.42 -6.41
N PHE A 58 19.57 -13.16 -5.28
CA PHE A 58 18.16 -13.47 -5.10
C PHE A 58 17.29 -12.82 -6.20
N PHE A 59 17.50 -11.53 -6.49
CA PHE A 59 16.81 -10.84 -7.59
C PHE A 59 17.17 -11.36 -8.98
N SER A 60 18.37 -11.90 -9.21
CA SER A 60 18.71 -12.51 -10.49
C SER A 60 18.00 -13.85 -10.72
N LEU A 61 17.79 -14.63 -9.65
CA LEU A 61 17.17 -15.95 -9.68
C LEU A 61 15.65 -15.86 -9.72
N THR A 62 15.11 -14.87 -9.01
CA THR A 62 13.70 -14.51 -9.01
C THR A 62 13.63 -13.03 -9.33
N PRO A 63 13.69 -12.64 -10.63
CA PRO A 63 13.50 -11.26 -11.03
C PRO A 63 12.26 -10.75 -10.30
N PRO A 64 12.36 -9.67 -9.51
CA PRO A 64 11.18 -9.08 -8.90
C PRO A 64 10.28 -8.61 -10.03
N GLY A 65 9.37 -9.48 -10.47
CA GLY A 65 8.29 -9.15 -11.37
C GLY A 65 7.23 -8.38 -10.60
N MET A 66 6.12 -8.09 -11.27
CA MET A 66 4.93 -7.54 -10.60
C MET A 66 4.53 -8.38 -9.38
N SER A 67 4.83 -9.68 -9.34
CA SER A 67 4.38 -10.62 -8.30
C SER A 67 4.62 -10.21 -6.85
N ILE A 68 5.80 -9.65 -6.54
CA ILE A 68 6.09 -9.17 -5.18
C ILE A 68 5.39 -7.84 -4.83
N LEU A 69 4.88 -7.14 -5.85
CA LEU A 69 4.11 -5.90 -5.76
C LEU A 69 2.64 -6.09 -6.15
N ASP A 70 2.17 -7.31 -6.40
CA ASP A 70 0.78 -7.60 -6.77
C ASP A 70 -0.16 -7.10 -5.67
N TRP A 71 0.23 -7.27 -4.41
CA TRP A 71 -0.53 -6.72 -3.29
C TRP A 71 -0.72 -5.20 -3.38
N VAL A 72 0.13 -4.45 -4.10
CA VAL A 72 -0.04 -3.02 -4.42
C VAL A 72 -0.90 -2.83 -5.67
N TYR A 73 -0.53 -3.47 -6.77
CA TYR A 73 -1.09 -3.20 -8.10
C TYR A 73 -2.43 -3.89 -8.38
N GLU A 74 -2.67 -5.04 -7.79
CA GLU A 74 -3.92 -5.80 -7.91
C GLU A 74 -4.95 -5.42 -6.83
N TYR A 75 -4.59 -4.51 -5.91
CA TYR A 75 -5.51 -4.07 -4.87
C TYR A 75 -6.67 -3.25 -5.44
N ASP A 76 -7.88 -3.82 -5.42
CA ASP A 76 -9.10 -3.09 -5.73
C ASP A 76 -9.66 -2.35 -4.51
N ALA A 77 -9.46 -1.03 -4.50
CA ALA A 77 -9.97 -0.14 -3.45
C ALA A 77 -11.50 -0.11 -3.38
N LEU A 78 -12.24 -0.52 -4.41
CA LEU A 78 -13.70 -0.55 -4.42
C LEU A 78 -14.28 -1.78 -3.70
N THR A 79 -13.47 -2.77 -3.37
CA THR A 79 -13.90 -3.94 -2.58
C THR A 79 -13.83 -3.69 -1.07
N VAL A 80 -13.19 -2.60 -0.62
CA VAL A 80 -13.12 -2.28 0.81
C VAL A 80 -14.51 -1.94 1.36
N ALA A 81 -14.80 -2.45 2.57
CA ALA A 81 -16.00 -2.11 3.32
C ALA A 81 -15.93 -0.66 3.81
N VAL A 82 -17.02 0.09 3.61
CA VAL A 82 -17.18 1.52 3.96
C VAL A 82 -18.56 1.79 4.54
#